data_AF-A0A6I4ZL63-F1
#
_entry.id   AF-A0A6I4ZL63-F1
#
_cell.length_a   1.000
_cell.length_b   1.000
_cell.length_c   1.000
_cell.angle_alpha   90.00
_cell.angle_beta   90.00
_cell.angle_gamma   90.00
#
_symmetry.space_group_name_H-M   'P 1'
#
loop_
_entity.id
_entity.type
_entity.pdbx_description
1 polymer ?
#
loop_
_entity_poly.entity_id
_entity_poly.type
_entity_poly.pdbx_seq_one_letter_code
_entity_poly.pdbx_strand_id
1 'polypeptide(L)' 'MPRVSEVGGMEGFGGVYGHRPDLFKGFMFNYGVLWSHSTLDPLLKELIRLYSSNTNGCRY' A
#
# COMPACT_ATOMS: atom_id res chain seq x y z
N MET A 1 -6.89 15.32 -9.46
CA MET A 1 -7.44 14.00 -9.85
C MET A 1 -8.64 13.71 -8.97
N PRO A 2 -9.77 13.22 -9.52
CA PRO A 2 -10.90 12.77 -8.70
C PRO A 2 -10.42 11.64 -7.77
N ARG A 3 -10.83 11.65 -6.50
CA ARG A 3 -10.56 10.52 -5.60
C ARG A 3 -11.44 9.35 -6.02
N VAL A 4 -10.84 8.20 -6.29
CA VAL A 4 -11.56 6.94 -6.46
C VAL A 4 -12.14 6.56 -5.09
N SER A 5 -13.42 6.17 -5.04
CA SER A 5 -14.04 5.72 -3.80
C SER A 5 -13.48 4.37 -3.35
N GLU A 6 -13.46 4.12 -2.06
CA GLU A 6 -13.06 2.83 -1.49
C GLU A 6 -14.24 1.85 -1.51
N VAL A 7 -13.97 0.55 -1.69
CA VAL A 7 -15.01 -0.50 -1.74
C VAL A 7 -14.70 -1.67 -0.81
N GLY A 8 -15.72 -2.48 -0.53
CA GLY A 8 -15.58 -3.72 0.25
C GLY A 8 -15.28 -3.50 1.74
N GLY A 9 -15.56 -2.30 2.27
CA GLY A 9 -15.28 -1.95 3.67
C GLY A 9 -13.80 -1.82 4.02
N MET A 10 -12.93 -1.75 3.01
CA MET A 10 -11.48 -1.63 3.18
C MET A 10 -11.05 -0.18 2.95
N GLU A 11 -10.18 0.33 3.81
CA GLU A 11 -9.65 1.70 3.69
C GLU A 11 -8.37 1.76 2.81
N GLY A 12 -8.10 2.94 2.25
CA GLY A 12 -6.88 3.24 1.51
C GLY A 12 -6.72 2.44 0.22
N PHE A 13 -5.47 2.05 -0.08
CA PHE A 13 -5.15 1.34 -1.32
C PHE A 13 -5.91 0.03 -1.48
N GLY A 14 -6.20 -0.70 -0.39
CA GLY A 14 -6.99 -1.93 -0.45
C GLY A 14 -8.40 -1.68 -1.01
N GLY A 15 -9.07 -0.64 -0.50
CA GLY A 15 -10.38 -0.22 -1.00
C GLY A 15 -10.35 0.27 -2.45
N VAL A 16 -9.30 0.99 -2.86
CA VAL A 16 -9.15 1.48 -4.24
C VAL A 16 -8.88 0.35 -5.23
N TYR A 17 -7.97 -0.57 -4.91
CA TYR A 17 -7.69 -1.72 -5.77
C TYR A 17 -8.85 -2.73 -5.79
N GLY A 18 -9.73 -2.72 -4.79
CA GLY A 18 -10.92 -3.57 -4.72
C GLY A 18 -11.87 -3.45 -5.92
N HIS A 19 -11.85 -2.33 -6.65
CA HIS A 19 -12.57 -2.17 -7.93
C HIS A 19 -12.09 -3.11 -9.04
N ARG A 20 -10.87 -3.64 -8.92
CA ARG A 20 -10.18 -4.44 -9.94
C ARG A 20 -9.55 -5.68 -9.30
N PRO A 21 -10.29 -6.81 -9.25
CA PRO A 21 -9.86 -8.01 -8.52
C PRO A 21 -8.49 -8.57 -8.96
N ASP A 22 -8.18 -8.45 -10.25
CA ASP A 22 -6.89 -8.80 -10.84
C ASP A 22 -5.74 -7.99 -10.25
N LEU A 23 -5.92 -6.67 -10.17
CA LEU A 23 -4.93 -5.76 -9.59
C LEU A 23 -4.87 -5.90 -8.07
N PHE A 24 -6.01 -6.10 -7.41
CA PHE A 24 -6.10 -6.31 -5.97
C PHE A 24 -5.27 -7.52 -5.52
N LYS A 25 -5.34 -8.64 -6.26
CA LYS A 25 -4.54 -9.83 -5.97
C LYS A 25 -3.04 -9.54 -6.03
N GLY A 26 -2.60 -8.82 -7.07
CA GLY A 26 -1.20 -8.41 -7.22
C GLY A 26 -0.75 -7.44 -6.12
N PHE A 27 -1.61 -6.49 -5.75
CA PHE A 27 -1.37 -5.57 -4.64
C PHE A 27 -1.19 -6.32 -3.32
N MET A 28 -2.13 -7.22 -2.97
CA MET A 28 -2.08 -7.96 -1.71
C MET A 28 -0.83 -8.84 -1.59
N PHE A 29 -0.42 -9.48 -2.69
CA PHE A 29 0.81 -10.27 -2.70
C PHE A 29 2.04 -9.41 -2.40
N ASN A 30 2.25 -8.33 -3.16
CA ASN A 30 3.42 -7.47 -3.01
C ASN A 30 3.44 -6.74 -1.65
N TYR A 31 2.27 -6.28 -1.20
CA TYR A 31 2.10 -5.66 0.10
C TYR A 31 2.48 -6.65 1.21
N GLY A 32 1.99 -7.89 1.15
CA GLY A 32 2.33 -8.94 2.10
C GLY A 32 3.82 -9.27 2.13
N VAL A 33 4.49 -9.32 0.97
CA VAL A 33 5.94 -9.57 0.88
C VAL A 33 6.73 -8.52 1.66
N LEU A 34 6.41 -7.24 1.49
CA LEU A 34 7.14 -6.16 2.15
C LEU A 34 6.78 -6.03 3.64
N TRP A 35 5.50 -6.14 3.98
CA TRP A 35 5.04 -5.82 5.33
C TRP A 35 4.99 -7.02 6.26
N SER A 36 4.38 -8.12 5.82
CA SER A 36 4.08 -9.28 6.65
C SER A 36 5.12 -10.40 6.59
N HIS A 37 5.83 -10.54 5.47
CA HIS A 37 6.73 -11.68 5.21
C HIS A 37 8.20 -11.30 4.97
N SER A 38 8.52 -10.01 5.05
CA SER A 38 9.89 -9.52 4.91
C SER A 38 10.72 -9.80 6.15
N THR A 39 12.01 -10.10 5.93
CA THR A 39 13.04 -10.27 6.97
C THR A 39 13.63 -8.95 7.50
N LEU A 40 13.32 -7.82 6.86
CA LEU A 40 13.68 -6.49 7.38
C LEU A 40 13.03 -6.23 8.74
N ASP A 41 13.76 -5.56 9.62
CA ASP A 41 13.22 -5.16 10.91
C ASP A 41 12.07 -4.13 10.74
N PRO A 42 11.10 -4.09 11.66
CA PRO A 42 9.96 -3.20 11.54
C PRO A 42 10.31 -1.71 11.44
N LEU A 43 11.36 -1.25 12.14
CA LEU A 43 11.76 0.15 12.13
C LEU A 43 12.32 0.54 10.76
N LEU A 44 13.17 -0.30 10.17
CA LEU A 44 13.71 -0.06 8.84
C LEU A 44 12.61 -0.02 7.77
N LYS A 45 11.57 -0.85 7.86
CA LYS A 45 10.42 -0.78 6.94
C LYS A 45 9.73 0.58 6.98
N GLU A 46 9.51 1.11 8.18
CA GLU A 46 8.91 2.43 8.36
C GLU A 46 9.81 3.55 7.84
N LEU A 47 11.13 3.48 8.08
CA LEU A 47 12.08 4.47 7.58
C LEU A 47 12.13 4.49 6.04
N ILE A 48 12.15 3.31 5.40
CA ILE A 48 12.09 3.20 3.94
C ILE A 48 10.79 3.80 3.40
N ARG A 49 9.65 3.51 4.05
CA ARG A 49 8.35 4.07 3.68
C ARG A 49 8.36 5.59 3.77
N LEU A 50 8.81 6.15 4.90
CA LEU A 50 8.86 7.61 5.11
C LEU A 50 9.81 8.30 4.13
N TYR A 51 11.00 7.73 3.91
CA TYR A 51 11.96 8.24 2.93
C TYR A 51 11.33 8.26 1.53
N SER A 52 10.79 7.13 1.08
CA SER A 52 10.16 7.01 -0.23
C SER A 52 8.99 7.97 -0.41
N SER A 53 8.10 8.06 0.58
CA SER A 53 6.97 8.99 0.56
C SER A 53 7.44 10.44 0.46
N ASN A 54 8.42 10.84 1.28
CA ASN A 54 8.95 12.20 1.27
C ASN A 54 9.64 12.54 -0.06
N THR A 55 10.46 11.64 -0.59
CA THR A 55 11.14 11.80 -1.89
C THR A 55 10.14 11.94 -3.04
N ASN A 56 9.01 11.21 -2.99
CA ASN A 56 7.97 11.28 -4.01
C ASN A 56 6.93 12.39 -3.75
N GLY A 57 7.09 13.20 -2.71
CA GLY A 57 6.11 14.23 -2.34
C GLY A 57 4.74 13.65 -1.94
N CYS A 58 4.69 12.38 -1.52
CA CYS A 58 3.49 11.75 -1.00
C CYS A 58 3.25 12.22 0.44
N ARG A 59 2.21 13.03 0.64
CA ARG A 59 1.91 13.72 1.91
C ARG A 59 0.79 13.06 2.74
N TYR A 60 0.33 11.88 2.34
CA TYR A 60 -0.78 11.14 2.97
C TYR A 60 -0.24 9.95 3.77
#